data_AF-A0A4C2EC17-F1
#
_entry.id   AF-A0A4C2EC17-F1
#
_cell.length_a   1.000
_cell.length_b   1.000
_cell.length_c   1.000
_cell.angle_alpha   90.00
_cell.angle_beta   90.00
_cell.angle_gamma   90.00
#
_symmetry.space_group_name_H-M   'P 1'
#
loop_
_entity.id
_entity.type
_entity.pdbx_description
1 polymer ?
#
loop_
_entity_poly.entity_id
_entity_poly.type
_entity_poly.pdbx_seq_one_letter_code
_entity_poly.pdbx_strand_id
1 'polypeptide(L)'
;VTPLIKKENIYVVTNKEYKDKIKVELGNIDPNNIFTEPQNKETATCIGLSAVKLLKRDGDAVMVVLPSDHHIENEKMGPRIQSSEIPTYKVARFTEKPNVEVAKDFLLKGTYLWNSGMFVFRADVILREIEKYLPQLYKSLMEIYKHIGEDDEEEVINEQYSLIDGISIDFGVMQKTRKAFVIKSDFIWDDIGSFSALSRYLEEKKDNKTSNN
;
A
#
# COMPACT_ATOMS: atom_id res chain seq x y z
N VAL A 1 6.06 12.54 21.08
CA VAL A 1 5.82 11.12 20.76
C VAL A 1 6.98 10.65 19.90
N THR A 2 7.74 9.65 20.32
CA THR A 2 8.79 9.04 19.47
C THR A 2 8.09 8.29 18.34
N PRO A 3 8.49 8.45 17.07
CA PRO A 3 7.85 7.75 15.97
C PRO A 3 7.97 6.23 16.14
N LEU A 4 6.91 5.50 15.82
CA LEU A 4 6.86 4.03 15.93
C LEU A 4 7.88 3.36 15.00
N ILE A 5 8.11 3.96 13.83
CA ILE A 5 9.06 3.49 12.81
C ILE A 5 10.20 4.51 12.73
N LYS A 6 11.44 4.04 12.84
CA LYS A 6 12.62 4.88 12.66
C LYS A 6 12.73 5.34 11.20
N LYS A 7 13.29 6.53 10.97
CA LYS A 7 13.45 7.09 9.61
C LYS A 7 14.23 6.17 8.67
N GLU A 8 15.24 5.47 9.17
CA GLU A 8 16.03 4.50 8.39
C GLU A 8 15.21 3.31 7.84
N ASN A 9 14.03 3.04 8.42
CA ASN A 9 13.12 1.97 8.02
C ASN A 9 11.91 2.50 7.23
N ILE A 10 11.95 3.74 6.76
CA ILE A 10 10.94 4.32 5.87
C ILE A 10 11.47 4.22 4.44
N TYR A 11 10.69 3.56 3.59
CA TYR A 11 10.99 3.32 2.19
C TYR A 11 9.94 3.98 1.31
N VAL A 12 10.38 4.51 0.17
CA VAL A 12 9.50 5.09 -0.83
C VAL A 12 9.68 4.31 -2.12
N VAL A 13 8.57 3.82 -2.65
CA VAL A 13 8.53 3.09 -3.91
C VAL A 13 7.81 3.96 -4.91
N THR A 14 8.44 4.22 -6.05
CA THR A 14 7.91 5.14 -7.04
C THR A 14 8.37 4.77 -8.44
N ASN A 15 7.75 5.33 -9.47
CA ASN A 15 8.32 5.31 -10.80
C ASN A 15 9.68 6.06 -10.83
N LYS A 16 10.63 5.54 -11.61
CA LYS A 16 11.96 6.13 -11.84
C LYS A 16 11.91 7.62 -12.21
N GLU A 17 10.90 8.06 -12.96
CA GLU A 17 10.71 9.46 -13.38
C GLU A 17 10.49 10.43 -12.20
N TYR A 18 9.96 9.96 -11.07
CA TYR A 18 9.71 10.79 -9.89
C TYR A 18 10.86 10.80 -8.89
N LYS A 19 11.91 9.98 -9.09
CA LYS A 19 13.02 9.81 -8.14
C LYS A 19 13.63 11.14 -7.69
N ASP A 20 13.90 12.03 -8.63
CA ASP A 20 14.56 13.30 -8.32
C ASP A 20 13.61 14.31 -7.65
N LYS A 21 12.31 14.29 -8.02
CA LYS A 21 11.30 15.12 -7.34
C LYS A 21 11.12 14.70 -5.88
N ILE A 22 11.07 13.40 -5.63
CA ILE A 22 10.94 12.85 -4.26
C ILE A 22 12.14 13.22 -3.40
N LYS A 23 13.36 13.21 -3.96
CA LYS A 23 14.56 13.67 -3.21
C LYS A 23 14.44 15.14 -2.80
N VAL A 24 13.92 15.99 -3.69
CA VAL A 24 13.71 17.42 -3.40
C VAL A 24 12.65 17.61 -2.32
N GLU A 25 11.52 16.90 -2.42
CA GLU A 25 10.40 17.04 -1.48
C GLU A 25 10.68 16.45 -0.10
N LEU A 26 11.32 15.27 -0.05
CA LEU A 26 11.57 14.56 1.20
C LEU A 26 12.87 14.99 1.89
N GLY A 27 13.80 15.62 1.17
CA GLY A 27 15.02 16.30 1.63
C GLY A 27 16.07 15.43 2.34
N ASN A 28 15.67 14.65 3.34
CA ASN A 28 16.51 13.87 4.26
C ASN A 28 16.27 12.36 4.19
N ILE A 29 15.64 11.85 3.12
CA ILE A 29 15.51 10.40 2.92
C ILE A 29 16.83 9.83 2.38
N ASP A 30 17.26 8.69 2.90
CA ASP A 30 18.41 7.96 2.35
C ASP A 30 18.08 7.56 0.90
N PRO A 31 18.93 7.89 -0.09
CA PRO A 31 18.74 7.45 -1.47
C PRO A 31 18.57 5.92 -1.63
N ASN A 32 19.17 5.13 -0.72
CA ASN A 32 19.03 3.66 -0.69
C ASN A 32 17.66 3.18 -0.20
N ASN A 33 16.85 4.10 0.32
CA ASN A 33 15.47 3.86 0.74
C ASN A 33 14.44 4.26 -0.33
N ILE A 34 14.90 4.73 -1.50
CA ILE A 34 14.02 5.02 -2.64
C ILE A 34 14.14 3.87 -3.64
N PHE A 35 13.12 3.02 -3.70
CA PHE A 35 13.01 1.97 -4.69
C PHE A 35 12.31 2.51 -5.94
N THR A 36 12.95 2.34 -7.09
CA THR A 36 12.40 2.82 -8.36
C THR A 36 11.87 1.68 -9.19
N GLU A 37 10.62 1.80 -9.60
CA GLU A 37 9.99 0.95 -10.58
C GLU A 37 10.24 1.51 -11.99
N PRO A 38 10.67 0.68 -12.95
CA PRO A 38 10.91 1.16 -14.30
C PRO A 38 9.62 1.41 -15.08
N GLN A 39 8.54 0.72 -14.72
CA GLN A 39 7.22 0.83 -15.33
C GLN A 39 6.16 0.66 -14.25
N ASN A 40 5.00 1.31 -14.41
CA ASN A 40 3.86 1.05 -13.53
C ASN A 40 3.26 -0.32 -13.88
N LYS A 41 3.31 -1.25 -12.92
CA LYS A 41 2.77 -2.61 -13.02
C LYS A 41 1.80 -2.92 -11.87
N GLU A 42 1.10 -1.89 -11.39
CA GLU A 42 0.12 -1.96 -10.30
C GLU A 42 0.71 -2.38 -8.93
N THR A 43 -0.16 -2.39 -7.91
CA THR A 43 0.26 -2.49 -6.51
C THR A 43 0.83 -3.86 -6.11
N ALA A 44 0.45 -4.96 -6.74
CA ALA A 44 1.01 -6.28 -6.40
C ALA A 44 2.51 -6.35 -6.73
N THR A 45 2.91 -5.77 -7.86
CA THR A 45 4.30 -5.73 -8.31
C THR A 45 5.13 -4.83 -7.40
N CYS A 46 4.63 -3.63 -7.10
CA CYS A 46 5.25 -2.67 -6.20
C CYS A 46 5.52 -3.27 -4.80
N ILE A 47 4.50 -3.92 -4.21
CA ILE A 47 4.62 -4.60 -2.91
C ILE A 47 5.59 -5.79 -3.01
N GLY A 48 5.51 -6.56 -4.09
CA GLY A 48 6.40 -7.69 -4.35
C GLY A 48 7.88 -7.28 -4.44
N LEU A 49 8.19 -6.24 -5.22
CA LEU A 49 9.54 -5.69 -5.36
C LEU A 49 10.07 -5.22 -4.01
N SER A 50 9.22 -4.53 -3.24
CA SER A 50 9.57 -4.06 -1.90
C SER A 50 9.84 -5.22 -0.95
N ALA A 51 9.02 -6.28 -1.01
CA ALA A 51 9.20 -7.48 -0.19
C ALA A 51 10.54 -8.17 -0.48
N VAL A 52 10.92 -8.37 -1.74
CA VAL A 52 12.21 -9.01 -2.07
C VAL A 52 13.41 -8.15 -1.66
N LYS A 53 13.33 -6.82 -1.84
CA LYS A 53 14.38 -5.88 -1.40
C LYS A 53 14.55 -5.85 0.11
N LEU A 54 13.45 -5.84 0.85
CA LEU A 54 13.50 -5.84 2.31
C LEU A 54 13.94 -7.20 2.86
N LEU A 55 13.49 -8.31 2.26
CA LEU A 55 13.88 -9.65 2.71
C LEU A 55 15.38 -9.91 2.56
N LYS A 56 16.03 -9.32 1.55
CA LYS A 56 17.49 -9.37 1.37
C LYS A 56 18.25 -8.67 2.50
N ARG A 57 17.62 -7.65 3.10
CA ARG A 57 18.20 -6.84 4.20
C ARG A 57 17.88 -7.41 5.58
N ASP A 58 16.66 -7.92 5.74
CA ASP A 58 16.14 -8.50 6.98
C ASP A 58 15.22 -9.69 6.66
N GLY A 59 15.66 -10.90 7.03
CA GLY A 59 14.91 -12.13 6.78
C GLY A 59 13.56 -12.22 7.50
N ASP A 60 13.37 -11.41 8.55
CA ASP A 60 12.13 -11.34 9.34
C ASP A 60 11.33 -10.05 9.07
N ALA A 61 11.64 -9.33 7.99
CA ALA A 61 11.05 -8.04 7.67
C ALA A 61 9.51 -8.03 7.74
N VAL A 62 8.97 -7.08 8.52
CA VAL A 62 7.55 -6.72 8.54
C VAL A 62 7.38 -5.37 7.85
N MET A 63 6.52 -5.35 6.85
CA MET A 63 6.24 -4.21 6.00
C MET A 63 4.91 -3.58 6.39
N VAL A 64 4.91 -2.26 6.54
CA VAL A 64 3.68 -1.45 6.59
C VAL A 64 3.58 -0.71 5.26
N VAL A 65 2.57 -1.04 4.47
CA VAL A 65 2.33 -0.47 3.15
C VAL A 65 1.28 0.62 3.28
N LEU A 66 1.65 1.85 2.94
CA LEU A 66 0.81 3.04 3.05
C LEU A 66 0.80 3.77 1.70
N PRO A 67 -0.37 4.00 1.08
CA PRO A 67 -0.49 4.90 -0.05
C PRO A 67 -0.14 6.34 0.34
N SER A 68 0.50 7.07 -0.57
CA SER A 68 1.03 8.42 -0.30
C SER A 68 -0.01 9.54 -0.47
N ASP A 69 -1.17 9.22 -1.03
CA ASP A 69 -2.23 10.13 -1.48
C ASP A 69 -3.47 10.10 -0.57
N HIS A 70 -3.44 9.35 0.52
CA HIS A 70 -4.52 9.34 1.51
C HIS A 70 -4.45 10.54 2.46
N HIS A 71 -5.62 11.04 2.83
CA HIS A 71 -5.75 12.03 3.90
C HIS A 71 -6.31 11.37 5.16
N ILE A 72 -5.56 11.48 6.25
CA ILE A 72 -5.92 10.96 7.56
C ILE A 72 -5.94 12.14 8.52
N GLU A 73 -7.13 12.51 9.00
CA GLU A 73 -7.26 13.55 10.01
C GLU A 73 -7.12 12.94 11.40
N ASN A 74 -6.19 13.50 12.16
CA ASN A 74 -6.14 13.27 13.59
C ASN A 74 -6.98 14.34 14.27
N GLU A 75 -8.12 13.98 14.87
CA GLU A 75 -8.62 14.75 16.01
C GLU A 75 -7.48 14.87 17.04
N LYS A 76 -7.38 16.00 17.75
CA LYS A 76 -6.32 16.28 18.74
C LYS A 76 -5.99 15.01 19.54
N MET A 77 -4.86 14.39 19.21
CA MET A 77 -4.47 13.11 19.83
C MET A 77 -4.36 13.32 21.33
N GLY A 78 -5.31 12.75 22.09
CA GLY A 78 -5.20 12.64 23.53
C GLY A 78 -3.98 11.80 23.93
N PRO A 79 -3.68 11.67 25.23
CA PRO A 79 -2.62 10.78 25.69
C PRO A 79 -2.88 9.36 25.15
N ARG A 80 -1.82 8.72 24.63
CA ARG A 80 -1.87 7.34 24.14
C ARG A 80 -2.39 6.44 25.27
N ILE A 81 -3.61 5.93 25.12
CA ILE A 81 -4.13 4.89 26.01
C ILE A 81 -3.53 3.56 25.53
N GLN A 82 -2.75 2.89 26.37
CA GLN A 82 -2.40 1.48 26.15
C GLN A 82 -3.66 0.64 26.40
N SER A 83 -4.53 0.54 25.39
CA SER A 83 -5.55 -0.50 25.37
C SER A 83 -4.86 -1.84 25.11
N SER A 84 -5.19 -2.84 25.93
CA SER A 84 -4.62 -4.18 25.86
C SER A 84 -5.11 -5.01 24.68
N GLU A 85 -6.17 -4.59 23.96
CA GLU A 85 -6.65 -5.30 22.76
C GLU A 85 -7.09 -4.32 21.67
N ILE A 86 -6.51 -4.45 20.47
CA ILE A 86 -6.96 -3.77 19.26
C ILE A 86 -7.99 -4.70 18.59
N PRO A 87 -9.24 -4.25 18.37
CA PRO A 87 -10.27 -5.08 17.74
C PRO A 87 -9.80 -5.63 16.38
N THR A 88 -9.56 -6.93 16.33
CA THR A 88 -8.99 -7.63 15.18
C THR A 88 -9.94 -8.75 14.76
N TYR A 89 -10.29 -8.79 13.48
CA TYR A 89 -11.25 -9.74 12.93
C TYR A 89 -10.62 -10.54 11.80
N LYS A 90 -10.92 -11.84 11.71
CA LYS A 90 -10.54 -12.63 10.56
C LYS A 90 -11.42 -12.24 9.37
N VAL A 91 -10.81 -11.96 8.22
CA VAL A 91 -11.55 -11.60 7.00
C VAL A 91 -12.24 -12.84 6.45
N ALA A 92 -13.58 -12.82 6.41
CA ALA A 92 -14.38 -13.89 5.84
C ALA A 92 -14.42 -13.84 4.29
N ARG A 93 -14.50 -12.62 3.75
CA ARG A 93 -14.48 -12.34 2.31
C ARG A 93 -13.92 -10.94 2.07
N PHE A 94 -13.13 -10.81 1.01
CA PHE A 94 -12.68 -9.54 0.48
C PHE A 94 -13.32 -9.34 -0.90
N THR A 95 -13.79 -8.13 -1.20
CA THR A 95 -14.45 -7.81 -2.48
C THR A 95 -13.95 -6.48 -2.98
N GLU A 96 -13.23 -6.51 -4.10
CA GLU A 96 -12.67 -5.32 -4.74
C GLU A 96 -13.71 -4.70 -5.67
N LYS A 97 -13.99 -3.40 -5.49
CA LYS A 97 -14.88 -2.59 -6.34
C LYS A 97 -16.20 -3.29 -6.73
N PRO A 98 -17.09 -3.56 -5.74
CA PRO A 98 -18.38 -4.20 -6.02
C PRO A 98 -19.26 -3.32 -6.92
N ASN A 99 -20.21 -3.95 -7.61
CA ASN A 99 -21.27 -3.20 -8.29
C ASN A 99 -22.21 -2.52 -7.28
N VAL A 100 -23.03 -1.58 -7.77
CA VAL A 100 -23.91 -0.74 -6.92
C VAL A 100 -24.88 -1.56 -6.07
N GLU A 101 -25.40 -2.67 -6.59
CA GLU A 101 -26.35 -3.53 -5.88
C GLU A 101 -25.67 -4.24 -4.70
N VAL A 102 -24.48 -4.80 -4.94
CA VAL A 102 -23.67 -5.45 -3.91
C VAL A 102 -23.19 -4.45 -2.87
N ALA A 103 -22.80 -3.23 -3.27
CA ALA A 103 -22.41 -2.18 -2.34
C ALA A 103 -23.55 -1.78 -1.40
N LYS A 104 -24.79 -1.64 -1.93
CA LYS A 104 -25.97 -1.37 -1.11
C LYS A 104 -26.24 -2.48 -0.11
N ASP A 105 -26.14 -3.75 -0.54
CA ASP A 105 -26.29 -4.91 0.34
C ASP A 105 -25.25 -4.91 1.48
N PHE A 106 -24.00 -4.53 1.20
CA PHE A 106 -22.94 -4.44 2.21
C PHE A 106 -23.26 -3.40 3.30
N LEU A 107 -23.74 -2.22 2.88
CA LEU A 107 -24.13 -1.15 3.80
C LEU A 107 -25.31 -1.57 4.68
N LEU A 108 -26.32 -2.22 4.10
CA LEU A 108 -27.50 -2.68 4.84
C LEU A 108 -27.16 -3.76 5.87
N LYS A 109 -26.20 -4.64 5.57
CA LYS A 109 -25.79 -5.71 6.49
C LYS A 109 -24.96 -5.23 7.67
N GLY A 110 -24.31 -4.07 7.58
CA GLY A 110 -23.50 -3.48 8.67
C GLY A 110 -22.31 -4.33 9.15
N THR A 111 -21.95 -5.40 8.42
CA THR A 111 -20.89 -6.36 8.77
C THR A 111 -19.68 -6.26 7.85
N TYR A 112 -19.67 -5.28 6.95
CA TYR A 112 -18.58 -5.00 6.02
C TYR A 112 -17.82 -3.74 6.46
N LEU A 113 -16.53 -3.73 6.20
CA LEU A 113 -15.65 -2.58 6.39
C LEU A 113 -15.11 -2.17 5.01
N TRP A 114 -14.86 -0.86 4.84
CA TRP A 114 -14.15 -0.36 3.68
C TRP A 114 -12.67 -0.75 3.77
N ASN A 115 -12.09 -1.19 2.65
CA ASN A 115 -10.66 -1.40 2.56
C ASN A 115 -9.96 -0.04 2.42
N SER A 116 -9.02 0.24 3.32
CA SER A 116 -8.30 1.52 3.34
C SER A 116 -7.08 1.55 2.41
N GLY A 117 -6.77 0.46 1.71
CA GLY A 117 -5.55 0.34 0.89
C GLY A 117 -4.25 0.26 1.70
N MET A 118 -4.32 0.31 3.03
CA MET A 118 -3.18 0.12 3.92
C MET A 118 -3.05 -1.33 4.36
N PHE A 119 -1.83 -1.85 4.34
CA PHE A 119 -1.58 -3.25 4.68
C PHE A 119 -0.38 -3.43 5.60
N VAL A 120 -0.40 -4.52 6.37
CA VAL A 120 0.76 -4.99 7.14
C VAL A 120 1.03 -6.43 6.78
N PHE A 121 2.25 -6.72 6.33
CA PHE A 121 2.66 -8.05 5.91
C PHE A 121 4.03 -8.41 6.48
N ARG A 122 4.24 -9.70 6.76
CA ARG A 122 5.61 -10.23 6.78
C ARG A 122 6.04 -10.48 5.34
N ALA A 123 7.25 -10.06 4.96
CA ALA A 123 7.72 -10.08 3.57
C ALA A 123 7.68 -11.49 2.95
N ASP A 124 8.12 -12.50 3.69
CA ASP A 124 8.06 -13.92 3.26
C ASP A 124 6.62 -14.44 3.12
N VAL A 125 5.67 -13.95 3.93
CA VAL A 125 4.27 -14.39 3.90
C VAL A 125 3.59 -13.84 2.67
N ILE A 126 3.78 -12.55 2.37
CA ILE A 126 3.19 -11.96 1.17
C ILE A 126 3.78 -12.56 -0.10
N LEU A 127 5.09 -12.83 -0.14
CA LEU A 127 5.73 -13.52 -1.27
C LEU A 127 5.17 -14.94 -1.46
N ARG A 128 4.89 -15.69 -0.40
CA ARG A 128 4.22 -17.01 -0.49
C ARG A 128 2.77 -16.92 -0.98
N GLU A 129 2.04 -15.86 -0.63
CA GLU A 129 0.69 -15.66 -1.17
C GLU A 129 0.75 -15.23 -2.65
N ILE A 130 1.75 -14.43 -3.05
CA ILE A 130 2.03 -14.10 -4.46
C ILE A 130 2.43 -15.37 -5.23
N GLU A 131 3.30 -16.22 -4.71
CA GLU A 131 3.64 -17.52 -5.31
C GLU A 131 2.40 -18.35 -5.61
N LYS A 132 1.50 -18.44 -4.61
CA LYS A 132 0.28 -19.24 -4.71
C LYS A 132 -0.72 -18.70 -5.72
N TYR A 133 -0.90 -17.37 -5.79
CA TYR A 133 -2.00 -16.77 -6.56
C TYR A 133 -1.57 -16.05 -7.84
N LEU A 134 -0.29 -15.69 -7.96
CA LEU A 134 0.35 -14.96 -9.05
C LEU A 134 1.75 -15.57 -9.35
N PRO A 135 1.82 -16.86 -9.72
CA PRO A 135 3.10 -17.59 -9.81
C PRO A 135 4.08 -17.00 -10.84
N GLN A 136 3.60 -16.35 -11.91
CA GLN A 136 4.49 -15.71 -12.88
C GLN A 136 5.13 -14.43 -12.31
N LEU A 137 4.35 -13.60 -11.61
CA LEU A 137 4.89 -12.46 -10.87
C LEU A 137 5.92 -12.93 -9.85
N TYR A 138 5.62 -13.99 -9.08
CA TYR A 138 6.57 -14.56 -8.12
C TYR A 138 7.90 -14.96 -8.77
N LYS A 139 7.87 -15.63 -9.92
CA LYS A 139 9.09 -16.01 -10.64
C LYS A 139 9.94 -14.80 -11.01
N SER A 140 9.33 -13.77 -11.59
CA SER A 140 10.03 -12.53 -11.93
C SER A 140 10.62 -11.85 -10.70
N LEU A 141 9.88 -11.81 -9.58
CA LEU A 141 10.38 -11.28 -8.32
C LEU A 141 11.54 -12.09 -7.74
N MET A 142 11.50 -13.41 -7.85
CA MET A 142 12.60 -14.27 -7.40
C MET A 142 13.83 -14.15 -8.28
N GLU A 143 13.66 -13.88 -9.57
CA GLU A 143 14.78 -13.56 -10.46
C GLU A 143 15.44 -12.25 -10.04
N ILE A 144 14.64 -11.20 -9.84
CA ILE A 144 15.12 -9.91 -9.30
C ILE A 144 15.87 -10.14 -7.98
N TYR A 145 15.30 -10.91 -7.04
CA TYR A 145 15.88 -11.17 -5.71
C TYR A 145 17.32 -11.71 -5.75
N LYS A 146 17.64 -12.56 -6.74
CA LYS A 146 18.99 -13.13 -6.90
C LYS A 146 20.03 -12.04 -7.17
N HIS A 147 19.66 -11.03 -7.94
CA HIS A 147 20.53 -9.96 -8.41
C HIS A 147 20.48 -8.69 -7.55
N ILE A 148 19.70 -8.67 -6.46
CA ILE A 148 19.72 -7.53 -5.52
C ILE A 148 21.09 -7.41 -4.89
N GLY A 149 21.71 -6.23 -5.05
CA GLY A 149 23.05 -5.89 -4.59
C GLY A 149 24.17 -6.14 -5.61
N GLU A 150 23.84 -6.69 -6.78
CA GLU A 150 24.80 -6.94 -7.87
C GLU A 150 24.85 -5.77 -8.86
N ASP A 151 25.91 -5.70 -9.68
CA ASP A 151 26.10 -4.62 -10.67
C ASP A 151 25.01 -4.59 -11.77
N ASP A 152 24.35 -5.73 -12.01
CA ASP A 152 23.31 -5.90 -13.02
C ASP A 152 21.88 -5.75 -12.47
N GLU A 153 21.71 -5.37 -11.20
CA GLU A 153 20.39 -5.28 -10.54
C GLU A 153 19.36 -4.47 -11.36
N GLU A 154 19.78 -3.30 -11.86
CA GLU A 154 18.89 -2.41 -12.61
C GLU A 154 18.48 -3.00 -13.97
N GLU A 155 19.41 -3.66 -14.66
CA GLU A 155 19.14 -4.34 -15.93
C GLU A 155 18.12 -5.47 -15.73
N VAL A 156 18.37 -6.33 -14.74
CA VAL A 156 17.47 -7.46 -14.40
C VAL A 156 16.09 -6.96 -13.99
N ILE A 157 15.99 -5.89 -13.20
CA ILE A 157 14.68 -5.30 -12.84
C ILE A 157 13.93 -4.86 -14.10
N ASN A 158 14.58 -4.17 -15.04
CA ASN A 158 13.95 -3.71 -16.29
C ASN A 158 13.45 -4.89 -17.14
N GLU A 159 14.28 -5.91 -17.32
CA GLU A 159 13.93 -7.11 -18.07
C GLU A 159 12.73 -7.83 -17.45
N GLN A 160 12.79 -8.08 -16.15
CA GLN A 160 11.71 -8.79 -15.45
C GLN A 160 10.42 -7.97 -15.40
N TYR A 161 10.48 -6.65 -15.22
CA TYR A 161 9.30 -5.79 -15.29
C TYR A 161 8.62 -5.82 -16.67
N SER A 162 9.39 -5.99 -17.75
CA SER A 162 8.84 -6.10 -19.11
C SER A 162 7.99 -7.36 -19.30
N LEU A 163 8.24 -8.42 -18.51
CA LEU A 163 7.51 -9.69 -18.54
C LEU A 163 6.28 -9.72 -17.61
N ILE A 164 6.18 -8.76 -16.69
CA ILE A 164 5.10 -8.74 -15.69
C ILE A 164 3.84 -8.14 -16.29
N ASP A 165 2.73 -8.86 -16.16
CA ASP A 165 1.39 -8.32 -16.34
C ASP A 165 0.97 -7.60 -15.05
N GLY A 166 0.60 -6.31 -15.17
CA GLY A 166 0.21 -5.49 -14.03
C GLY A 166 -1.09 -5.97 -13.39
N ILE A 167 -1.12 -6.06 -12.06
CA ILE A 167 -2.31 -6.45 -11.29
C ILE A 167 -2.31 -5.80 -9.90
N SER A 168 -3.47 -5.38 -9.41
CA SER A 168 -3.57 -4.84 -8.05
C SER A 168 -3.43 -5.96 -7.01
N ILE A 169 -2.90 -5.62 -5.84
CA ILE A 169 -2.76 -6.57 -4.73
C ILE A 169 -4.13 -7.05 -4.23
N ASP A 170 -5.12 -6.16 -4.25
CA ASP A 170 -6.50 -6.42 -3.83
C ASP A 170 -7.10 -7.56 -4.65
N PHE A 171 -7.03 -7.43 -5.97
CA PHE A 171 -7.57 -8.41 -6.90
C PHE A 171 -6.70 -9.68 -6.99
N GLY A 172 -5.38 -9.48 -7.06
CA GLY A 172 -4.41 -10.56 -7.29
C GLY A 172 -4.27 -11.52 -6.10
N VAL A 173 -4.29 -10.98 -4.87
CA VAL A 173 -4.01 -11.71 -3.63
C VAL A 173 -5.13 -11.58 -2.60
N MET A 174 -5.56 -10.36 -2.25
CA MET A 174 -6.45 -10.16 -1.09
C MET A 174 -7.84 -10.79 -1.25
N GLN A 175 -8.40 -10.78 -2.46
CA GLN A 175 -9.66 -11.49 -2.76
C GLN A 175 -9.56 -13.01 -2.61
N LYS A 176 -8.35 -13.59 -2.66
CA LYS A 176 -8.13 -15.04 -2.71
C LYS A 176 -7.54 -15.61 -1.43
N THR A 177 -6.83 -14.79 -0.64
CA THR A 177 -6.18 -15.26 0.59
C THR A 177 -7.19 -15.65 1.67
N ARG A 178 -6.81 -16.63 2.50
CA ARG A 178 -7.57 -17.04 3.70
C ARG A 178 -6.86 -16.67 5.01
N LYS A 179 -5.74 -15.93 4.90
CA LYS A 179 -4.88 -15.54 6.02
C LYS A 179 -5.07 -14.07 6.44
N ALA A 180 -5.97 -13.34 5.78
CA ALA A 180 -6.20 -11.93 6.06
C ALA A 180 -6.94 -11.72 7.39
N PHE A 181 -6.49 -10.70 8.11
CA PHE A 181 -7.14 -10.13 9.29
C PHE A 181 -7.32 -8.63 9.05
N VAL A 182 -8.33 -8.04 9.68
CA VAL A 182 -8.61 -6.60 9.61
C VAL A 182 -8.64 -6.02 11.01
N ILE A 183 -7.97 -4.88 11.18
CA ILE A 183 -8.07 -4.03 12.36
C ILE A 183 -9.09 -2.96 12.04
N LYS A 184 -10.13 -2.83 12.86
CA LYS A 184 -11.08 -1.74 12.71
C LYS A 184 -10.45 -0.44 13.23
N SER A 185 -10.51 0.60 12.42
CA SER A 185 -9.98 1.92 12.73
C SER A 185 -11.10 2.93 12.96
N ASP A 186 -10.92 3.81 13.94
CA ASP A 186 -11.87 4.86 14.32
C ASP A 186 -11.30 6.27 14.03
N PHE A 187 -10.68 6.46 12.86
CA PHE A 187 -10.21 7.77 12.39
C PHE A 187 -10.91 8.20 11.10
N ILE A 188 -10.94 9.51 10.85
CA ILE A 188 -11.45 10.08 9.60
C ILE A 188 -10.43 9.81 8.50
N TRP A 189 -10.89 9.18 7.41
CA TRP A 189 -10.07 8.73 6.28
C TRP A 189 -10.80 8.95 4.96
N ASP A 190 -10.06 9.38 3.95
CA ASP A 190 -10.52 9.50 2.56
C ASP A 190 -9.34 9.21 1.62
N ASP A 191 -9.63 8.55 0.50
CA ASP A 191 -8.65 8.17 -0.51
C ASP A 191 -8.36 9.28 -1.53
N ILE A 192 -9.06 10.42 -1.44
CA ILE A 192 -8.97 11.58 -2.35
C ILE A 192 -8.86 11.14 -3.82
N GLY A 193 -9.75 10.22 -4.23
CA GLY A 193 -9.71 9.66 -5.59
C GLY A 193 -10.22 10.59 -6.72
N SER A 194 -10.76 11.77 -6.41
CA SER A 194 -11.34 12.69 -7.42
C SER A 194 -11.35 14.15 -6.97
N PHE A 195 -11.49 15.09 -7.93
CA PHE A 195 -11.72 16.50 -7.60
C PHE A 195 -13.02 16.74 -6.80
N SER A 196 -14.02 15.86 -6.93
CA SER A 196 -15.20 15.87 -6.06
C SER A 196 -14.93 15.40 -4.63
N ALA A 197 -13.81 14.74 -4.37
CA ALA A 197 -13.34 14.47 -3.01
C ALA A 197 -12.83 15.74 -2.33
N LEU A 198 -12.16 16.61 -3.09
CA LEU A 198 -11.60 17.86 -2.58
C LEU A 198 -12.69 18.82 -2.06
N SER A 199 -13.89 18.84 -2.66
CA SER A 199 -14.99 19.68 -2.19
C SER A 199 -15.49 19.32 -0.80
N ARG A 200 -15.21 18.11 -0.29
CA ARG A 200 -15.53 17.71 1.10
C ARG A 200 -14.62 18.39 2.14
N TYR A 201 -13.45 18.85 1.73
CA TYR A 201 -12.41 19.43 2.59
C TYR A 201 -12.24 20.94 2.43
N LEU A 202 -12.76 21.51 1.35
CA LEU A 202 -12.84 22.95 1.19
C LEU A 202 -13.97 23.46 2.07
N GLU A 203 -13.62 24.10 3.20
CA GLU A 203 -14.59 24.82 4.02
C GLU A 203 -15.51 25.68 3.14
N GLU A 204 -16.82 25.67 3.40
CA GLU A 204 -17.72 26.73 2.94
C GLU A 204 -17.27 28.06 3.57
N LYS A 205 -16.21 28.66 3.03
CA LYS A 205 -16.01 30.10 3.17
C LYS A 205 -17.21 30.73 2.49
N LYS A 206 -18.04 31.38 3.29
CA LYS A 206 -19.39 31.96 3.03
C LYS A 206 -19.64 32.72 1.70
N ASP A 207 -18.67 32.81 0.78
CA ASP A 207 -18.81 33.46 -0.52
C ASP A 207 -18.32 32.65 -1.74
N ASN A 208 -17.78 31.43 -1.58
CA ASN A 208 -17.32 30.62 -2.72
C ASN A 208 -18.18 29.37 -2.91
N LYS A 209 -19.04 29.39 -3.93
CA LYS A 209 -19.73 28.18 -4.42
C LYS A 209 -18.76 27.34 -5.24
N THR A 210 -18.49 26.12 -4.79
CA THR A 210 -17.89 25.09 -5.65
C THR A 210 -18.92 24.66 -6.69
N SER A 211 -18.66 24.94 -7.97
CA SER A 211 -19.48 24.45 -9.08
C SER A 211 -19.18 22.98 -9.34
N ASN A 212 -20.19 22.12 -9.23
CA ASN A 212 -20.14 20.77 -9.79
C ASN A 212 -20.15 20.91 -11.32
N ASN A 213 -19.02 20.63 -11.97
CA ASN A 213 -18.95 20.38 -13.41
C ASN A 213 -19.09 18.88 -13.68
#